data_AF-A0A0D2NW21-F1
#
_entry.id   AF-A0A0D2NW21-F1
#
_cell.length_a   1.000
_cell.length_b   1.000
_cell.length_c   1.000
_cell.angle_alpha   90.00
_cell.angle_beta   90.00
_cell.angle_gamma   90.00
#
_symmetry.space_group_name_H-M   'P 1'
#
loop_
_entity.id
_entity.type
_entity.pdbx_description
1 polymer ?
#
loop_
_entity_poly.entity_id
_entity_poly.type
_entity_poly.pdbx_seq_one_letter_code
_entity_poly.pdbx_strand_id
1 'polypeptide(L)'
;EDYDEYLRRREILLRSHRGRAALMYGGIVARIARDVLDVNEVLKGPSTQAVTVAVKGAFNIDDDVLSQNDLDIICGVYYVK
;
A
#
# COMPACT_ATOMS: atom_id res chain seq x y z
N GLU A 1 -21.37 -6.99 8.06
CA GLU A 1 -20.80 -6.19 9.17
C GLU A 1 -19.27 -6.23 9.15
N ASP A 2 -18.61 -7.30 9.58
CA ASP A 2 -17.13 -7.37 9.60
C ASP A 2 -16.49 -7.33 8.21
N TYR A 3 -17.10 -8.03 7.25
CA TYR A 3 -16.62 -8.03 5.86
C TYR A 3 -16.73 -6.64 5.22
N ASP A 4 -17.85 -5.93 5.44
CA ASP A 4 -18.05 -4.58 4.92
C ASP A 4 -17.08 -3.57 5.56
N GLU A 5 -16.79 -3.74 6.84
CA GLU A 5 -15.77 -2.96 7.54
C GLU A 5 -14.36 -3.22 6.99
N TYR A 6 -14.01 -4.48 6.74
CA TYR A 6 -12.78 -4.82 6.04
C TYR A 6 -12.69 -4.14 4.68
N LEU A 7 -13.74 -4.22 3.86
CA LEU A 7 -13.77 -3.59 2.53
C LEU A 7 -13.55 -2.08 2.64
N ARG A 8 -14.25 -1.40 3.57
CA ARG A 8 -14.05 0.03 3.81
C ARG A 8 -12.63 0.38 4.23
N ARG A 9 -12.06 -0.34 5.20
CA ARG A 9 -10.69 -0.08 5.69
C ARG A 9 -9.66 -0.30 4.60
N ARG A 10 -9.81 -1.36 3.81
CA ARG A 10 -8.96 -1.65 2.65
C ARG A 10 -9.06 -0.56 1.60
N GLU A 11 -10.27 -0.09 1.27
CA GLU A 11 -10.49 0.99 0.31
C GLU A 11 -9.85 2.30 0.78
N ILE A 12 -10.06 2.69 2.03
CA ILE A 12 -9.44 3.89 2.62
C ILE A 12 -7.91 3.79 2.56
N LEU A 13 -7.35 2.63 2.91
CA LEU A 13 -5.91 2.40 2.87
C LEU A 13 -5.36 2.48 1.44
N LEU A 14 -5.99 1.81 0.49
CA LEU A 14 -5.54 1.79 -0.91
C LEU A 14 -5.72 3.13 -1.60
N ARG A 15 -6.72 3.94 -1.23
CA ARG A 15 -6.88 5.31 -1.79
C ARG A 15 -5.96 6.34 -1.12
N SER A 16 -5.21 5.95 -0.08
CA SER A 16 -4.17 6.79 0.52
C SER A 16 -2.85 6.70 -0.26
N HIS A 17 -1.82 7.41 0.21
CA HIS A 17 -0.46 7.31 -0.33
C HIS A 17 0.11 5.89 -0.38
N ARG A 18 -0.40 4.99 0.48
CA ARG A 18 0.01 3.57 0.53
C ARG A 18 -0.49 2.76 -0.67
N GLY A 19 -1.50 3.23 -1.39
CA GLY A 19 -2.02 2.57 -2.59
C GLY A 19 -0.96 2.34 -3.65
N ARG A 20 -0.10 3.35 -3.86
CA ARG A 20 1.00 3.27 -4.81
C ARG A 20 2.02 2.21 -4.40
N ALA A 21 2.40 2.17 -3.11
CA ALA A 21 3.27 1.12 -2.58
C ALA A 21 2.65 -0.28 -2.75
N ALA A 22 1.33 -0.41 -2.54
CA ALA A 22 0.61 -1.67 -2.75
C ALA A 22 0.62 -2.13 -4.22
N LEU A 23 0.45 -1.21 -5.18
CA LEU A 23 0.57 -1.53 -6.62
C LEU A 23 1.98 -2.02 -6.99
N MET A 24 3.02 -1.46 -6.37
CA MET A 24 4.42 -1.82 -6.64
C MET A 24 4.91 -3.06 -5.87
N TYR A 25 4.21 -3.48 -4.80
CA TYR A 25 4.61 -4.61 -3.96
C TYR A 25 4.67 -5.95 -4.71
N GLY A 26 3.89 -6.08 -5.78
CA GLY A 26 3.75 -7.32 -6.55
C GLY A 26 2.83 -8.35 -5.87
N GLY A 27 2.77 -9.54 -6.48
CA GLY A 27 2.01 -10.68 -5.95
C GLY A 27 0.52 -10.40 -5.74
N ILE A 28 -0.04 -10.97 -4.67
CA ILE A 28 -1.46 -10.82 -4.32
C ILE A 28 -1.81 -9.39 -3.90
N VAL A 29 -0.90 -8.69 -3.22
CA VAL A 29 -1.07 -7.31 -2.77
C VAL A 29 -1.32 -6.38 -3.96
N ALA A 30 -0.47 -6.45 -4.99
CA ALA A 30 -0.65 -5.65 -6.20
C ALA A 30 -1.92 -6.04 -6.98
N ARG A 31 -2.31 -7.32 -6.96
CA ARG A 31 -3.55 -7.77 -7.62
C ARG A 31 -4.77 -7.15 -6.94
N ILE A 32 -4.84 -7.19 -5.61
CA ILE A 32 -5.93 -6.57 -4.85
C ILE A 32 -5.93 -5.05 -5.01
N ALA A 33 -4.76 -4.41 -5.04
CA ALA A 33 -4.66 -2.97 -5.24
C ALA A 33 -5.23 -2.52 -6.60
N ARG A 34 -5.05 -3.32 -7.67
CA ARG A 34 -5.58 -3.04 -9.01
C ARG A 34 -7.11 -3.13 -9.10
N ASP A 35 -7.77 -3.78 -8.15
CA ASP A 35 -9.23 -3.78 -8.10
C ASP A 35 -9.80 -2.42 -7.65
N VAL A 36 -8.97 -1.55 -7.06
CA VAL A 36 -9.37 -0.25 -6.49
C VAL A 36 -8.71 0.93 -7.22
N LEU A 37 -7.48 0.75 -7.70
CA LEU A 37 -6.63 1.80 -8.25
C LEU A 37 -6.28 1.54 -9.71
N ASP A 38 -6.16 2.61 -10.49
CA ASP A 38 -5.55 2.55 -11.82
C ASP A 38 -4.04 2.26 -11.69
N VAL A 39 -3.51 1.35 -12.50
CA VAL A 39 -2.07 1.01 -12.48
C VAL A 39 -1.18 2.23 -12.77
N ASN A 40 -1.68 3.21 -13.52
CA ASN A 40 -0.96 4.44 -13.85
C ASN A 40 -0.69 5.33 -12.63
N GLU A 41 -1.33 5.07 -11.48
CA GLU A 41 -1.01 5.76 -10.22
C GLU A 41 0.46 5.59 -9.81
N VAL A 42 1.13 4.50 -10.24
CA VAL A 42 2.58 4.30 -9.97
C VAL A 42 3.46 5.35 -10.66
N LEU A 43 2.98 5.94 -11.76
CA LEU A 43 3.75 6.92 -12.55
C LEU A 43 3.80 8.30 -11.89
N LYS A 44 2.99 8.56 -10.85
CA LYS A 44 3.00 9.82 -10.10
C LYS A 44 4.22 9.98 -9.20
N GLY A 45 5.00 8.91 -9.01
CA GLY A 45 6.15 8.88 -8.12
C GLY A 45 5.76 8.83 -6.63
N PRO A 46 6.76 8.80 -5.73
CA PRO A 46 6.55 8.75 -4.28
C PRO A 46 5.72 9.91 -3.75
N SER A 47 4.90 9.64 -2.73
CA SER A 47 4.10 10.67 -2.07
C SER A 47 4.96 11.58 -1.18
N THR A 48 4.37 12.67 -0.69
CA THR A 48 5.00 13.54 0.31
C THR A 48 5.18 12.88 1.68
N GLN A 49 4.61 11.68 1.87
CA GLN A 49 4.72 10.87 3.09
C GLN A 49 5.69 9.69 2.89
N ALA A 50 6.41 9.66 1.77
CA ALA A 50 7.47 8.71 1.51
C ALA A 50 8.57 8.80 2.58
N VAL A 51 9.25 7.68 2.80
CA VAL A 51 10.36 7.56 3.74
C VAL A 51 11.60 7.09 3.01
N THR A 52 12.78 7.40 3.56
CA THR A 52 14.04 6.90 3.01
C THR A 52 14.12 5.38 3.17
N VAL A 53 14.07 4.66 2.06
CA VAL A 53 14.18 3.20 2.00
C VAL A 53 15.62 2.72 1.80
N ALA A 54 16.47 3.59 1.26
CA ALA A 54 17.90 3.31 1.09
C ALA A 54 18.72 4.61 1.01
N VAL A 55 20.00 4.52 1.32
CA VAL A 55 20.97 5.60 1.13
C VAL A 55 22.05 5.14 0.17
N LYS A 56 22.33 5.95 -0.86
CA LYS A 56 23.39 5.69 -1.85
C LYS A 56 24.33 6.89 -1.92
N GLY A 57 25.44 6.80 -1.18
CA GLY A 57 26.40 7.90 -1.06
C GLY A 57 25.74 9.09 -0.37
N ALA A 58 25.67 10.23 -1.07
CA ALA A 58 25.03 11.45 -0.58
C ALA A 58 23.52 11.56 -0.92
N PHE A 59 22.94 10.53 -1.56
CA PHE A 59 21.54 10.56 -1.99
C PHE A 59 20.68 9.64 -1.14
N ASN A 60 19.53 10.16 -0.70
CA ASN A 60 18.45 9.37 -0.13
C ASN A 60 17.55 8.86 -1.26
N ILE A 61 17.15 7.60 -1.17
CA ILE A 61 16.14 6.99 -2.03
C ILE A 61 14.87 6.91 -1.18
N ASP A 62 13.90 7.75 -1.50
CA ASP A 62 12.64 7.84 -0.76
C ASP A 62 11.52 7.15 -1.53
N ASP A 63 10.74 6.34 -0.83
CA ASP A 63 9.61 5.62 -1.41
C ASP A 63 8.46 5.46 -0.39
N ASP A 64 7.25 5.22 -0.87
CA ASP A 64 6.13 4.86 0.01
C ASP A 64 6.30 3.41 0.45
N VAL A 65 6.05 3.14 1.73
CA VAL A 65 6.21 1.80 2.31
C VAL A 65 4.90 1.29 2.91
N LEU A 66 4.73 -0.03 2.86
CA LEU A 66 3.67 -0.73 3.57
C LEU A 66 4.22 -1.31 4.88
N SER A 67 3.52 -1.06 5.98
CA SER A 67 3.75 -1.78 7.23
C SER A 67 3.10 -3.16 7.18
N GLN A 68 3.45 -4.05 8.13
CA GLN A 68 2.79 -5.36 8.25
C GLN A 68 1.27 -5.21 8.45
N ASN A 69 0.84 -4.25 9.27
CA ASN A 69 -0.58 -3.97 9.48
C ASN A 69 -1.28 -3.53 8.18
N ASP A 70 -0.58 -2.82 7.28
CA ASP A 70 -1.15 -2.46 5.98
C ASP A 70 -1.32 -3.69 5.10
N LEU A 71 -0.33 -4.60 5.09
CA LEU A 71 -0.42 -5.88 4.39
C LEU A 71 -1.58 -6.74 4.92
N ASP A 72 -1.74 -6.80 6.25
CA ASP A 72 -2.81 -7.54 6.90
C ASP A 72 -4.18 -6.98 6.51
N ILE A 73 -4.34 -5.65 6.52
CA ILE A 73 -5.57 -4.99 6.06
C ILE A 73 -5.83 -5.26 4.57
N ILE A 74 -4.82 -5.16 3.71
CA ILE A 74 -4.98 -5.41 2.26
C ILE A 74 -5.41 -6.85 2.00
N CYS A 75 -4.78 -7.80 2.68
CA CYS A 75 -5.01 -9.23 2.51
C CYS A 75 -6.21 -9.75 3.33
N GLY A 76 -6.91 -8.91 4.09
CA GLY A 76 -8.05 -9.32 4.90
C GLY A 76 -7.70 -10.27 6.04
N VAL A 77 -6.49 -10.17 6.58
CA VAL A 77 -6.04 -10.95 7.72
C VAL A 77 -6.79 -10.49 8.97
N TYR A 78 -7.41 -11.43 9.66
CA TYR A 78 -8.00 -11.21 10.98
C TYR A 78 -7.38 -12.19 11.98
N TYR A 79 -7.00 -11.68 13.14
CA TYR A 79 -6.44 -12.50 14.21
C TYR A 79 -7.57 -12.94 15.14
N VAL A 80 -7.79 -14.25 15.23
CA VAL A 80 -8.65 -14.83 16.26
C VAL A 80 -7.84 -14.90 17.55
N LYS A 81 -8.38 -14.33 18.64
CA LYS A 81 -7.81 -14.49 19.97
C LYS A 81 -8.23 -15.83 20.58
#